data_AF-A0A952DT00-F1
#
_entry.id   AF-A0A952DT00-F1
#
_cell.length_a   1.000
_cell.length_b   1.000
_cell.length_c   1.000
_cell.angle_alpha   90.00
_cell.angle_beta   90.00
_cell.angle_gamma   90.00
#
_symmetry.space_group_name_H-M   'P 1'
#
loop_
_entity.id
_entity.type
_entity.pdbx_description
1 polymer ?
#
loop_
_entity_poly.entity_id
_entity_poly.type
_entity_poly.pdbx_seq_one_letter_code
_entity_poly.pdbx_strand_id
1 'polypeptide(L)'
;MLFSHLHVHTQYSLLDGAASIESLYKKAMRDNMPALAITDHGNMFGAFSFVAEAWKKTKIVGKNEDGTDKKEPIVKPIVGCEFYVV
;
A
#
# COMPACT_ATOMS: atom_id res chain seq x y z
N MET A 1 13.13 -2.25 15.42
CA MET A 1 12.53 -0.95 15.06
C MET A 1 11.44 -1.19 14.02
N LEU A 2 10.34 -0.45 14.07
CA LEU A 2 9.30 -0.49 13.04
C LEU A 2 9.69 0.47 11.90
N PHE A 3 9.53 0.05 10.66
CA PHE A 3 9.88 0.82 9.47
C PHE A 3 8.82 0.62 8.38
N SER A 4 8.56 1.68 7.60
CA SER A 4 7.65 1.67 6.46
C SER A 4 8.28 2.47 5.32
N HIS A 5 8.31 1.91 4.11
CA HIS A 5 8.72 2.68 2.94
C HIS A 5 7.61 3.64 2.54
N LEU A 6 7.97 4.93 2.39
CA LEU A 6 7.06 6.00 1.98
C LEU A 6 7.33 6.52 0.56
N HIS A 7 8.41 6.06 -0.07
CA HIS A 7 8.78 6.33 -1.46
C HIS A 7 9.08 4.99 -2.13
N VAL A 8 8.17 4.51 -2.96
CA VAL A 8 8.26 3.20 -3.62
C VAL A 8 7.60 3.27 -4.98
N HIS A 9 8.30 2.77 -5.98
CA HIS A 9 7.79 2.62 -7.34
C HIS A 9 7.21 1.23 -7.55
N THR A 10 6.06 1.18 -8.20
CA THR A 10 5.41 -0.06 -8.64
C THR A 10 5.66 -0.27 -10.13
N GLN A 11 5.17 -1.38 -10.68
CA GLN A 11 5.09 -1.63 -12.12
C GLN A 11 4.34 -0.55 -12.94
N TYR A 12 3.67 0.41 -12.30
CA TYR A 12 3.01 1.54 -12.95
C TYR A 12 3.93 2.76 -13.12
N SER A 13 5.15 2.73 -12.58
CA SER A 13 6.26 3.54 -13.07
C SER A 13 6.79 2.91 -14.35
N LEU A 14 6.18 3.24 -15.49
CA LEU A 14 6.24 2.42 -16.71
C LEU A 14 7.65 2.21 -17.30
N LEU A 15 8.59 3.10 -17.02
CA LEU A 15 9.93 3.04 -17.62
C LEU A 15 10.93 2.24 -16.79
N ASP A 16 10.76 2.17 -15.47
CA ASP A 16 11.77 1.67 -14.52
C ASP A 16 11.20 0.91 -13.31
N GLY A 17 9.89 0.96 -13.09
CA GLY A 17 9.20 0.25 -12.05
C GLY A 17 9.12 -1.24 -12.31
N ALA A 18 9.79 -2.05 -11.48
CA ALA A 18 9.84 -3.51 -11.62
C ALA A 18 8.97 -4.27 -10.60
N ALA A 19 8.49 -3.60 -9.54
CA ALA A 19 7.84 -4.26 -8.42
C ALA A 19 6.31 -4.38 -8.62
N SER A 20 5.77 -5.61 -8.65
CA SER A 20 4.32 -5.81 -8.67
C SER A 20 3.71 -5.50 -7.32
N ILE A 21 2.49 -4.93 -7.32
CA ILE A 21 1.74 -4.58 -6.10
C ILE A 21 1.61 -5.77 -5.14
N GLU A 22 1.30 -6.96 -5.65
CA GLU A 22 1.18 -8.17 -4.83
C GLU A 22 2.50 -8.54 -4.13
N SER A 23 3.63 -8.45 -4.86
CA SER A 23 4.95 -8.76 -4.31
C SER A 23 5.35 -7.76 -3.22
N LEU A 24 4.99 -6.48 -3.39
CA LEU A 24 5.22 -5.42 -2.41
C LEU A 24 4.47 -5.69 -1.11
N TYR A 25 3.16 -6.03 -1.17
CA TYR A 25 2.40 -6.38 0.03
C TYR A 25 2.93 -7.65 0.72
N LYS A 26 3.28 -8.68 -0.05
CA LYS A 26 3.90 -9.90 0.50
C LYS A 26 5.20 -9.58 1.24
N LYS A 27 6.05 -8.73 0.68
CA LYS A 27 7.30 -8.27 1.30
C LYS A 27 7.03 -7.46 2.57
N ALA A 28 6.13 -6.48 2.50
CA ALA A 28 5.78 -5.62 3.63
C ALA A 28 5.22 -6.42 4.81
N MET A 29 4.34 -7.39 4.55
CA MET A 29 3.82 -8.30 5.58
C MET A 29 4.93 -9.16 6.20
N ARG A 30 5.81 -9.75 5.37
CA ARG A 30 6.94 -10.57 5.85
C ARG A 30 7.90 -9.79 6.75
N ASP A 31 8.13 -8.53 6.40
CA ASP A 31 9.04 -7.65 7.12
C ASP A 31 8.35 -6.92 8.30
N ASN A 32 7.09 -7.25 8.61
CA ASN A 32 6.27 -6.63 9.66
C ASN A 32 6.15 -5.09 9.53
N MET A 33 6.09 -4.57 8.31
CA MET A 33 5.88 -3.15 8.06
C MET A 33 4.43 -2.77 8.38
N PRO A 34 4.18 -1.72 9.20
CA PRO A 34 2.82 -1.32 9.56
C PRO A 34 2.09 -0.61 8.40
N ALA A 35 2.83 -0.02 7.46
CA ALA A 35 2.30 0.68 6.29
C ALA A 35 3.23 0.54 5.08
N LEU A 36 2.70 0.80 3.90
CA LEU A 36 3.43 0.84 2.65
C LEU A 36 2.84 1.96 1.78
N ALA A 37 3.71 2.81 1.21
CA ALA A 37 3.29 3.78 0.21
C ALA A 37 3.60 3.33 -1.21
N ILE A 38 2.87 3.89 -2.17
CA ILE A 38 3.27 3.94 -3.58
C ILE A 38 3.41 5.39 -4.02
N THR A 39 4.44 5.68 -4.81
CA THR A 39 4.79 7.01 -5.31
C THR A 39 5.30 6.88 -6.74
N ASP A 40 4.43 6.43 -7.65
CA ASP A 40 4.82 6.20 -9.04
C ASP A 40 5.18 7.50 -9.77
N HIS A 41 6.03 7.39 -10.79
CA HIS A 41 6.52 8.53 -11.57
C HIS A 41 5.40 9.24 -12.32
N GLY A 42 5.04 10.44 -11.88
CA GLY A 42 4.10 11.36 -12.52
C GLY A 42 2.69 10.81 -12.73
N ASN A 43 2.33 9.70 -12.08
CA ASN A 43 1.05 9.05 -12.30
C ASN A 43 0.54 8.29 -11.06
N MET A 44 -0.72 7.88 -11.12
CA MET A 44 -1.41 7.12 -10.06
C MET A 44 -2.19 5.92 -10.63
N PHE A 45 -1.75 5.35 -11.76
CA PHE A 45 -2.48 4.28 -12.45
C PHE A 45 -2.68 3.04 -11.55
N GLY A 46 -1.71 2.76 -10.67
CA GLY A 46 -1.77 1.64 -9.74
C GLY A 46 -2.62 1.86 -8.49
N ALA A 47 -3.14 3.07 -8.23
CA ALA A 47 -3.74 3.43 -6.94
C ALA A 47 -4.93 2.54 -6.55
N PHE A 48 -5.86 2.30 -7.48
CA PHE A 48 -7.03 1.46 -7.20
C PHE A 48 -6.62 0.01 -6.92
N SER A 49 -5.79 -0.57 -7.79
CA SER A 49 -5.25 -1.92 -7.62
C SER A 49 -4.48 -2.07 -6.32
N PHE A 50 -3.71 -1.05 -5.93
CA PHE A 50 -2.90 -1.03 -4.71
C PHE A 50 -3.75 -1.03 -3.45
N VAL A 51 -4.79 -0.20 -3.40
CA VAL A 51 -5.72 -0.18 -2.28
C VAL A 51 -6.51 -1.49 -2.24
N ALA A 52 -7.06 -1.95 -3.37
CA ALA A 52 -7.81 -3.20 -3.44
C ALA A 52 -7.00 -4.40 -2.95
N GLU A 53 -5.72 -4.50 -3.29
CA GLU A 53 -4.83 -5.55 -2.80
C GLU A 53 -4.67 -5.51 -1.27
N ALA A 54 -4.52 -4.32 -0.68
CA ALA A 54 -4.40 -4.14 0.76
C ALA A 54 -5.59 -4.76 1.53
N TRP A 55 -6.80 -4.57 0.99
CA TRP A 55 -8.04 -5.01 1.61
C TRP A 55 -8.30 -6.52 1.48
N LYS A 56 -7.49 -7.26 0.70
CA LYS A 56 -7.55 -8.74 0.68
C LYS A 56 -7.07 -9.37 1.98
N LYS A 57 -6.24 -8.66 2.76
CA LYS A 57 -5.68 -9.12 4.03
C LYS A 57 -5.95 -8.10 5.12
N THR A 58 -6.95 -8.38 5.96
CA THR A 58 -7.40 -7.48 7.02
C THR A 58 -7.19 -8.08 8.42
N LYS A 59 -7.14 -7.21 9.42
CA LYS A 59 -7.13 -7.52 10.84
C LYS A 59 -8.31 -6.82 11.51
N ILE A 60 -8.82 -7.42 12.59
CA ILE A 60 -9.86 -6.82 13.42
C ILE A 60 -9.16 -5.86 14.39
N VAL A 61 -9.56 -4.58 14.36
CA VAL A 61 -9.00 -3.53 15.21
C VAL A 61 -9.96 -3.11 16.33
N GLY A 62 -11.20 -3.58 16.29
CA GLY A 62 -12.22 -3.28 17.31
C GLY A 62 -13.61 -3.71 16.86
N LYS A 63 -14.63 -3.22 17.56
CA LYS A 63 -16.04 -3.35 17.16
C LYS A 63 -16.62 -1.98 16.86
N ASN A 64 -17.51 -1.92 15.88
CA ASN A 64 -18.31 -0.74 15.57
C ASN A 64 -19.44 -0.60 16.61
N GLU A 65 -20.11 0.56 16.61
CA GLU A 65 -21.26 0.83 17.50
C GLU A 65 -22.39 -0.19 17.33
N ASP A 66 -22.56 -0.70 16.10
CA ASP A 66 -23.53 -1.75 15.76
C ASP A 66 -23.09 -3.16 16.18
N GLY A 67 -21.97 -3.30 16.90
CA GLY A 67 -21.42 -4.58 17.35
C GLY A 67 -20.68 -5.40 16.28
N THR A 68 -20.59 -4.90 15.04
CA THR A 68 -19.86 -5.54 13.94
C THR A 68 -18.35 -5.34 14.04
N ASP A 69 -17.55 -6.26 13.49
CA ASP A 69 -16.09 -6.15 13.54
C ASP A 69 -15.58 -4.97 12.70
N LYS A 70 -14.80 -4.09 13.32
CA LYS A 70 -14.05 -3.05 12.63
C LYS A 70 -12.79 -3.68 12.05
N LYS A 71 -12.72 -3.73 10.71
CA LYS A 71 -11.59 -4.33 9.97
C LYS A 71 -10.72 -3.24 9.34
N GLU A 72 -9.42 -3.43 9.40
CA GLU A 72 -8.42 -2.60 8.71
C GLU A 72 -7.40 -3.49 7.99
N PRO A 73 -6.76 -3.02 6.90
CA PRO A 73 -5.66 -3.74 6.26
C PRO A 73 -4.54 -4.08 7.25
N ILE A 74 -3.92 -5.26 7.10
CA ILE A 74 -2.77 -5.65 7.93
C ILE A 74 -1.64 -4.63 7.75
N VAL A 75 -1.31 -4.32 6.49
CA VAL A 75 -0.40 -3.26 6.06
C VAL A 75 -1.25 -2.10 5.56
N LYS A 76 -1.14 -0.93 6.19
CA LYS A 76 -1.91 0.24 5.81
C LYS A 76 -1.43 0.78 4.45
N PRO A 77 -2.30 0.89 3.42
CA PRO A 77 -1.96 1.52 2.16
C PRO A 77 -1.80 3.03 2.32
N ILE A 78 -0.75 3.61 1.73
CA ILE A 78 -0.59 5.06 1.57
C ILE A 78 -0.48 5.33 0.07
N VAL A 79 -1.40 6.14 -0.45
CA VAL A 79 -1.43 6.49 -1.87
C VAL A 79 -0.70 7.81 -2.05
N GLY A 80 0.31 7.82 -2.93
CA GLY A 80 1.07 9.01 -3.30
C GLY A 80 1.41 9.00 -4.79
N CYS A 81 2.17 10.01 -5.20
CA CYS A 81 2.64 10.22 -6.56
C CYS A 81 3.96 10.99 -6.48
N GLU A 82 4.94 10.60 -7.28
CA GLU A 82 6.15 11.40 -7.46
C GLU A 82 5.91 12.41 -8.58
N PHE A 83 5.65 13.67 -8.22
CA PHE A 83 5.34 14.71 -9.19
C PHE A 83 6.60 15.31 -9.82
N TYR A 84 6.55 15.49 -11.14
CA TYR A 84 7.52 16.34 -11.85
C TYR A 84 7.10 17.80 -11.70
N VAL A 85 7.94 18.59 -11.06
CA VAL A 85 7.74 20.04 -10.86
C VAL A 85 8.82 20.79 -11.64
N VAL A 86 8.45 21.89 -12.29
CA VAL A 86 9.33 22.76 -13.10
C VAL A 86 9.64 24.05 -12.35
#